data_AF-A0A1Q5LVL4-F1
#
_entry.id   AF-A0A1Q5LVL4-F1
#
_cell.length_a   1.000
_cell.length_b   1.000
_cell.length_c   1.000
_cell.angle_alpha   90.00
_cell.angle_beta   90.00
_cell.angle_gamma   90.00
#
_symmetry.space_group_name_H-M   'P 1'
#
loop_
_entity.id
_entity.type
_entity.pdbx_description
1 polymer ?
#
loop_
_entity_poly.entity_id
_entity_poly.type
_entity_poly.pdbx_seq_one_letter_code
_entity_poly.pdbx_strand_id
1 'polypeptide(L)'
;MITSPPRSAAAHRRAEATPYVDLTREEWSALRDKTPLPLTAEEVEQVRGLGDVIDLDEVRDIYLPLSRLLNLYVGATANLRGALNTFLGEKSAQRGTPFVIGVAGSVAVGKSTVARLLQALLARWPEHPRVERVTTDGFLLPMKELQERGLMSRKGFPESYDRRALTRFVADIKAGKDEVTAPVYSHLIYDIVPGERLTVRRPDILIVEGLNVLQPALPGKDGRTRVGLADYFDFSVYVDARPEDIEAWYLNRFRKLRATAFQNPSSYFQKYTQVSEEEALDYARTMWRTVNKVNLLENVAPTRGRATLVVRKGPDHKVQRLSLRKL
;
A
#
# COMPACT_ATOMS: atom_id res chain seq x y z
N MET A 1 48.19 -23.84 41.78
CA MET A 1 46.76 -23.79 41.38
C MET A 1 46.37 -22.33 41.25
N ILE A 2 46.20 -21.82 40.04
CA ILE A 2 45.70 -20.46 39.79
C ILE A 2 44.45 -20.64 38.92
N THR A 3 43.29 -20.42 39.53
CA THR A 3 41.98 -20.50 38.91
C THR A 3 41.76 -19.32 37.98
N SER A 4 41.50 -19.59 36.69
CA SER A 4 41.05 -18.58 35.73
C SER A 4 39.55 -18.33 35.90
N PRO A 5 39.07 -17.07 35.87
CA PRO A 5 37.64 -16.78 35.93
C PRO A 5 36.97 -17.09 34.57
N PRO A 6 35.65 -17.39 34.55
CA PRO A 6 34.96 -17.73 33.32
C PRO A 6 34.82 -16.49 32.43
N ARG A 7 35.30 -16.60 31.18
CA ARG A 7 35.00 -15.61 30.13
C ARG A 7 33.50 -15.63 29.86
N SER A 8 32.80 -14.60 30.35
CA SER A 8 31.46 -14.23 29.90
C SER A 8 31.46 -14.04 28.38
N ALA A 9 30.97 -15.02 27.65
CA ALA A 9 30.72 -14.94 26.22
C ALA A 9 29.45 -14.12 25.96
N ALA A 10 29.47 -12.82 26.29
CA ALA A 10 28.54 -11.87 25.72
C ALA A 10 29.04 -11.55 24.30
N ALA A 11 28.72 -12.44 23.36
CA ALA A 11 28.91 -12.18 21.94
C ALA A 11 27.98 -11.02 21.54
N HIS A 12 28.48 -9.79 21.63
CA HIS A 12 27.97 -8.68 20.85
C HIS A 12 28.15 -9.05 19.37
N ARG A 13 27.14 -9.70 18.77
CA ARG A 13 26.99 -9.70 17.32
C ARG A 13 26.94 -8.24 16.93
N ARG A 14 28.00 -7.73 16.29
CA ARG A 14 27.96 -6.44 15.61
C ARG A 14 26.73 -6.48 14.71
N ALA A 15 25.72 -5.66 15.00
CA ALA A 15 24.58 -5.50 14.12
C ALA A 15 25.14 -5.08 12.76
N GLU A 16 24.95 -5.90 11.73
CA GLU A 16 25.36 -5.54 10.38
C GLU A 16 24.71 -4.22 9.99
N ALA A 17 25.48 -3.31 9.39
CA ALA A 17 24.96 -2.01 8.99
C ALA A 17 23.92 -2.19 7.89
N THR A 18 22.64 -1.93 8.22
CA THR A 18 21.54 -1.93 7.23
C THR A 18 21.15 -0.49 6.87
N PRO A 19 20.55 -0.26 5.69
CA PRO A 19 19.99 1.04 5.32
C PRO A 19 18.67 1.36 6.05
N TYR A 20 18.26 0.53 7.02
CA TYR A 20 17.02 0.68 7.76
C TYR A 20 17.29 0.91 9.25
N VAL A 21 16.40 1.66 9.88
CA VAL A 21 16.17 1.68 11.32
C VAL A 21 15.05 0.68 11.58
N ASP A 22 15.40 -0.42 12.24
CA ASP A 22 14.44 -1.43 12.64
C ASP A 22 13.91 -1.13 14.04
N LEU A 23 12.59 -1.12 14.16
CA LEU A 23 11.87 -0.80 15.39
C LEU A 23 10.94 -1.95 15.75
N THR A 24 10.97 -2.38 17.01
CA THR A 24 9.94 -3.24 17.56
C THR A 24 8.62 -2.48 17.67
N ARG A 25 7.52 -3.21 17.91
CA ARG A 25 6.21 -2.61 18.16
C ARG A 25 6.25 -1.62 19.34
N GLU A 26 6.96 -1.98 20.41
CA GLU A 26 7.07 -1.18 21.63
C GLU A 26 7.88 0.10 21.39
N GLU A 27 8.99 0.00 20.67
CA GLU A 27 9.81 1.17 20.31
C GLU A 27 9.04 2.14 19.42
N TRP A 28 8.25 1.61 18.49
CA TRP A 28 7.42 2.41 17.59
C TRP A 28 6.26 3.10 18.32
N SER A 29 5.54 2.37 19.17
CA SER A 29 4.38 2.92 19.88
C SER A 29 4.77 4.04 20.85
N ALA A 30 5.95 3.94 21.47
CA ALA A 30 6.52 4.98 22.34
C ALA A 30 6.80 6.32 21.63
N LEU A 31 6.84 6.35 20.28
CA LEU A 31 6.98 7.60 19.52
C LEU A 31 5.75 8.52 19.66
N ARG A 32 4.61 7.97 20.06
CA ARG A 32 3.38 8.72 20.36
C ARG A 32 3.59 9.71 21.49
N ASP A 33 4.17 9.27 22.61
CA ASP A 33 4.18 10.01 23.87
C ASP A 33 4.99 11.31 23.80
N LYS A 34 5.75 11.49 22.71
CA LYS A 34 6.57 12.68 22.49
C LYS A 34 5.81 13.87 21.90
N THR A 35 4.53 13.77 21.50
CA THR A 35 3.79 14.91 20.90
C THR A 35 2.27 14.76 20.96
N PRO A 36 1.52 15.87 21.15
CA PRO A 36 0.06 15.86 21.09
C PRO A 36 -0.43 15.34 19.74
N LEU A 37 -1.27 14.32 19.76
CA LEU A 37 -1.98 13.86 18.58
C LEU A 37 -3.28 14.69 18.45
N PRO A 38 -3.66 15.12 17.24
CA PRO A 38 -4.91 15.83 17.04
C PRO A 38 -6.14 14.91 17.13
N LEU A 39 -5.95 13.63 17.47
CA LEU A 39 -6.94 12.58 17.32
C LEU A 39 -7.49 12.11 18.67
N THR A 40 -8.78 12.31 18.88
CA THR A 40 -9.49 11.86 20.08
C THR A 40 -9.84 10.37 19.99
N ALA A 41 -10.12 9.73 21.13
CA ALA A 41 -10.56 8.33 21.17
C ALA A 41 -11.85 8.10 20.35
N GLU A 42 -12.75 9.08 20.35
CA GLU A 42 -14.01 9.06 19.59
C GLU A 42 -13.78 9.08 18.07
N GLU A 43 -12.74 9.78 17.63
CA GLU A 43 -12.32 9.86 16.23
C GLU A 43 -11.61 8.60 15.74
N VAL A 44 -10.95 7.85 16.63
CA VAL A 44 -10.44 6.50 16.33
C VAL A 44 -11.61 5.53 16.13
N GLU A 45 -12.70 5.71 16.89
CA GLU A 45 -13.93 4.91 16.77
C GLU A 45 -14.68 5.14 15.47
N GLN A 46 -14.73 6.37 14.97
CA GLN A 46 -15.28 6.65 13.63
C GLN A 46 -14.47 5.99 12.51
N VAL A 47 -13.15 5.90 12.69
CA VAL A 47 -12.25 5.24 11.74
C VAL A 47 -12.45 3.72 11.75
N ARG A 48 -12.89 3.12 12.86
CA ARG A 48 -13.31 1.71 12.95
C ARG A 48 -14.52 1.40 12.04
N GLY A 49 -15.45 2.35 11.88
CA GLY A 49 -16.61 2.20 10.98
C GLY A 49 -16.25 2.17 9.48
N LEU A 50 -15.03 2.56 9.12
CA LEU A 50 -14.56 2.59 7.74
C LEU A 50 -14.01 1.24 7.25
N GLY A 51 -13.91 0.21 8.09
CA GLY A 51 -13.52 -1.13 7.63
C GLY A 51 -13.52 -2.18 8.74
N ASP A 52 -13.87 -3.41 8.36
CA ASP A 52 -13.85 -4.55 9.28
C ASP A 52 -12.40 -4.83 9.76
N VAL A 53 -12.22 -4.88 11.08
CA VAL A 53 -11.12 -5.58 11.77
C VAL A 53 -9.77 -4.84 11.92
N ILE A 54 -9.74 -3.59 12.37
CA ILE A 54 -8.54 -3.05 13.02
C ILE A 54 -8.87 -2.64 14.45
N ASP A 55 -8.11 -3.21 15.39
CA ASP A 55 -8.17 -2.96 16.83
C ASP A 55 -7.78 -1.50 17.13
N LEU A 56 -8.41 -0.88 18.13
CA LEU A 56 -8.10 0.50 18.54
C LEU A 56 -6.66 0.62 19.01
N ASP A 57 -6.17 -0.40 19.72
CA ASP A 57 -4.77 -0.46 20.12
C ASP A 57 -3.84 -0.47 18.90
N GLU A 58 -4.25 -1.10 17.79
CA GLU A 58 -3.48 -1.07 16.54
C GLU A 58 -3.47 0.33 15.91
N VAL A 59 -4.62 1.02 15.87
CA VAL A 59 -4.68 2.42 15.39
C VAL A 59 -3.77 3.30 16.24
N ARG A 60 -3.90 3.19 17.57
CA ARG A 60 -3.17 3.99 18.54
C ARG A 60 -1.66 3.75 18.50
N ASP A 61 -1.26 2.48 18.50
CA ASP A 61 0.14 2.11 18.68
C ASP A 61 0.91 2.14 17.37
N ILE A 62 0.25 1.96 16.22
CA ILE A 62 0.91 1.86 14.92
C ILE A 62 0.60 3.04 14.02
N TYR A 63 -0.68 3.28 13.74
CA TYR A 63 -1.09 4.18 12.65
C TYR A 63 -1.07 5.66 13.06
N LEU A 64 -1.27 5.97 14.35
CA LEU A 64 -1.08 7.35 14.85
C LEU A 64 0.38 7.81 14.72
N PRO A 65 1.41 7.09 15.24
CA PRO A 65 2.80 7.46 14.97
C PRO A 65 3.15 7.50 13.48
N LEU A 66 2.56 6.60 12.67
CA LEU A 66 2.77 6.60 11.22
C LEU A 66 2.22 7.87 10.55
N SER A 67 1.00 8.28 10.87
CA SER A 67 0.41 9.51 10.33
C SER A 67 1.27 10.73 10.67
N ARG A 68 1.82 10.76 11.88
CA ARG A 68 2.75 11.81 12.32
C ARG A 68 4.06 11.78 11.56
N LEU A 69 4.67 10.60 11.37
CA LEU A 69 5.87 10.45 10.56
C LEU A 69 5.64 11.01 9.15
N LEU A 70 4.53 10.63 8.52
CA LEU A 70 4.16 11.13 7.20
C LEU A 70 3.97 12.65 7.20
N ASN A 71 3.35 13.22 8.24
CA ASN A 71 3.22 14.68 8.38
C ASN A 71 4.60 15.39 8.44
N LEU A 72 5.60 14.80 9.11
CA LEU A 72 6.96 15.34 9.13
C LEU A 72 7.60 15.33 7.72
N TYR A 73 7.39 14.26 6.94
CA TYR A 73 7.88 14.20 5.55
C TYR A 73 7.19 15.23 4.65
N VAL A 74 5.87 15.41 4.80
CA VAL A 74 5.10 16.43 4.07
C VAL A 74 5.62 17.83 4.39
N GLY A 75 5.77 18.17 5.67
CA GLY A 75 6.30 19.45 6.12
C GLY A 75 7.74 19.70 5.63
N ALA A 76 8.62 18.71 5.73
CA ALA A 76 9.99 18.81 5.22
C ALA A 76 10.03 19.06 3.70
N THR A 77 9.15 18.40 2.94
CA THR A 77 9.03 18.59 1.48
C THR A 77 8.53 19.98 1.13
N ALA A 78 7.55 20.50 1.89
CA ALA A 78 7.06 21.86 1.74
C ALA A 78 8.15 22.90 2.03
N ASN A 79 8.93 22.71 3.09
CA ASN A 79 10.05 23.60 3.43
C ASN A 79 11.14 23.60 2.35
N LEU A 80 11.51 22.41 1.85
CA LEU A 80 12.47 22.29 0.74
C LEU A 80 11.97 23.02 -0.52
N ARG A 81 10.68 22.89 -0.85
CA ARG A 81 10.07 23.62 -1.96
C ARG A 81 10.14 25.13 -1.74
N GLY A 82 9.89 25.62 -0.52
CA GLY A 82 10.04 27.03 -0.18
C GLY A 82 11.46 27.53 -0.45
N ALA A 83 12.48 26.79 0.01
CA ALA A 83 13.88 27.12 -0.23
C ALA A 83 14.24 27.12 -1.72
N LEU A 84 13.75 26.14 -2.49
CA LEU A 84 13.93 26.09 -3.95
C LEU A 84 13.27 27.27 -4.66
N ASN A 85 12.06 27.66 -4.25
CA ASN A 85 11.35 28.81 -4.83
C ASN A 85 12.10 30.12 -4.55
N THR A 86 12.65 30.28 -3.34
CA THR A 86 13.51 31.43 -3.02
C THR A 86 14.76 31.45 -3.90
N PHE A 87 15.39 30.30 -4.13
CA PHE A 87 16.57 30.20 -4.99
C PHE A 87 16.26 30.46 -6.48
N LEU A 88 15.15 29.93 -6.99
CA LEU A 88 14.74 30.07 -8.40
C LEU A 88 14.15 31.44 -8.73
N GLY A 89 13.70 32.19 -7.73
CA GLY A 89 13.04 33.49 -7.89
C GLY A 89 11.58 33.39 -8.39
N GLU A 90 10.85 34.50 -8.30
CA GLU A 90 9.39 34.54 -8.49
C GLU A 90 8.92 34.05 -9.88
N LYS A 91 9.70 34.29 -10.94
CA LYS A 91 9.37 33.88 -12.31
C LYS A 91 9.42 32.36 -12.53
N SER A 92 10.09 31.63 -11.64
CA SER A 92 10.24 30.18 -11.69
C SER A 92 9.73 29.50 -10.41
N ALA A 93 8.93 30.22 -9.61
CA ALA A 93 8.33 29.69 -8.40
C ALA A 93 7.41 28.50 -8.74
N GLN A 94 7.74 27.36 -8.15
CA GLN A 94 6.99 26.13 -8.31
C GLN A 94 5.74 26.20 -7.45
N ARG A 95 4.57 26.00 -8.06
CA ARG A 95 3.35 25.72 -7.30
C ARG A 95 3.53 24.44 -6.51
N GLY A 96 2.87 24.36 -5.35
CA GLY A 96 2.83 23.12 -4.58
C GLY A 96 2.26 21.97 -5.40
N THR A 97 3.02 20.88 -5.51
CA THR A 97 2.59 19.62 -6.11
C THR A 97 2.13 18.65 -5.01
N PRO A 98 1.16 17.77 -5.29
CA PRO A 98 0.66 16.81 -4.31
C PRO A 98 1.77 15.90 -3.78
N PHE A 99 1.73 15.58 -2.49
CA PHE A 99 2.60 14.56 -1.89
C PHE A 99 2.01 13.17 -2.17
N VAL A 100 2.78 12.27 -2.78
CA VAL A 100 2.31 10.98 -3.25
C VAL A 100 2.89 9.86 -2.39
N ILE A 101 1.99 9.07 -1.81
CA ILE A 101 2.30 7.93 -0.96
C ILE A 101 1.95 6.64 -1.70
N GLY A 102 2.94 5.78 -1.94
CA GLY A 102 2.72 4.43 -2.47
C GLY A 102 2.44 3.42 -1.37
N VAL A 103 1.38 2.60 -1.47
CA VAL A 103 1.09 1.49 -0.55
C VAL A 103 1.13 0.16 -1.29
N ALA A 104 2.18 -0.61 -1.05
CA ALA A 104 2.46 -1.91 -1.68
C ALA A 104 2.25 -3.10 -0.73
N GLY A 105 2.26 -4.29 -1.30
CA GLY A 105 2.11 -5.56 -0.58
C GLY A 105 1.22 -6.57 -1.31
N SER A 106 1.17 -7.79 -0.80
CA SER A 106 0.42 -8.89 -1.41
C SER A 106 -1.10 -8.65 -1.48
N VAL A 107 -1.79 -9.45 -2.28
CA VAL A 107 -3.24 -9.63 -2.15
C VAL A 107 -3.57 -10.06 -0.71
N ALA A 108 -4.69 -9.60 -0.16
CA ALA A 108 -5.17 -9.94 1.19
C ALA A 108 -4.29 -9.52 2.39
N VAL A 109 -3.11 -8.92 2.19
CA VAL A 109 -2.24 -8.43 3.29
C VAL A 109 -2.81 -7.22 4.04
N GLY A 110 -3.87 -6.60 3.51
CA GLY A 110 -4.57 -5.46 4.11
C GLY A 110 -4.14 -4.08 3.64
N LYS A 111 -3.62 -3.95 2.41
CA LYS A 111 -3.25 -2.64 1.81
C LYS A 111 -4.40 -1.63 1.84
N SER A 112 -5.59 -2.02 1.40
CA SER A 112 -6.73 -1.10 1.30
C SER A 112 -7.24 -0.65 2.66
N THR A 113 -7.10 -1.50 3.66
CA THR A 113 -7.35 -1.11 5.05
C THR A 113 -6.33 -0.07 5.51
N VAL A 114 -5.03 -0.31 5.28
CA VAL A 114 -3.95 0.64 5.61
C VAL A 114 -4.14 1.97 4.88
N ALA A 115 -4.39 1.94 3.57
CA ALA A 115 -4.56 3.14 2.74
C ALA A 115 -5.78 3.98 3.18
N ARG A 116 -6.89 3.32 3.53
CA ARG A 116 -8.10 4.01 4.04
C ARG A 116 -7.87 4.61 5.42
N LEU A 117 -7.17 3.90 6.31
CA LEU A 117 -6.77 4.45 7.62
C LEU A 117 -5.87 5.68 7.43
N LEU A 118 -4.81 5.57 6.63
CA LEU A 118 -3.91 6.68 6.36
C LEU A 118 -4.65 7.88 5.75
N GLN A 119 -5.58 7.64 4.82
CA GLN A 119 -6.42 8.69 4.26
C GLN A 119 -7.18 9.44 5.36
N ALA A 120 -7.88 8.71 6.23
CA ALA A 120 -8.68 9.31 7.30
C ALA A 120 -7.83 10.04 8.35
N LEU A 121 -6.67 9.49 8.70
CA LEU A 121 -5.78 10.08 9.70
C LEU A 121 -5.04 11.31 9.16
N LEU A 122 -4.61 11.30 7.90
CA LEU A 122 -3.89 12.42 7.30
C LEU A 122 -4.82 13.60 7.02
N ALA A 123 -6.04 13.36 6.53
CA ALA A 123 -7.01 14.43 6.21
C ALA A 123 -7.43 15.28 7.43
N ARG A 124 -7.07 14.88 8.65
CA ARG A 124 -7.37 15.61 9.88
C ARG A 124 -6.30 16.62 10.29
N TRP A 125 -5.15 16.62 9.62
CA TRP A 125 -4.14 17.65 9.84
C TRP A 125 -4.52 18.92 9.06
N PRO A 126 -4.48 20.11 9.69
CA PRO A 126 -4.84 21.37 9.03
C PRO A 126 -4.01 21.69 7.78
N GLU A 127 -2.79 21.19 7.71
CA GLU A 127 -1.84 21.45 6.62
C GLU A 127 -2.19 20.71 5.31
N HIS A 128 -2.98 19.63 5.37
CA HIS A 128 -3.33 18.81 4.20
C HIS A 128 -4.74 18.20 4.30
N PRO A 129 -5.80 19.03 4.32
CA PRO A 129 -7.18 18.56 4.48
C PRO A 129 -7.68 17.71 3.31
N ARG A 130 -7.07 17.81 2.11
CA ARG A 130 -7.50 17.04 0.92
C ARG A 130 -6.59 15.84 0.70
N VAL A 131 -7.02 14.69 1.20
CA VAL A 131 -6.34 13.40 0.98
C VAL A 131 -7.19 12.49 0.11
N GLU A 132 -6.69 12.19 -1.07
CA GLU A 132 -7.34 11.30 -2.02
C GLU A 132 -6.64 9.94 -2.09
N ARG A 133 -7.40 8.89 -2.44
CA ARG A 133 -6.89 7.52 -2.56
C ARG A 133 -7.31 6.92 -3.89
N VAL A 134 -6.35 6.27 -4.56
CA VAL A 134 -6.55 5.56 -5.82
C VAL A 134 -6.00 4.14 -5.69
N THR A 135 -6.75 3.16 -6.19
CA THR A 135 -6.27 1.78 -6.37
C THR A 135 -5.74 1.58 -7.78
N THR A 136 -4.64 0.84 -7.93
CA THR A 136 -4.12 0.49 -9.25
C THR A 136 -4.97 -0.54 -9.99
N ASP A 137 -5.95 -1.16 -9.33
CA ASP A 137 -6.89 -2.10 -9.95
C ASP A 137 -7.70 -1.42 -11.08
N GLY A 138 -7.94 -0.10 -10.99
CA GLY A 138 -8.54 0.71 -12.06
C GLY A 138 -7.72 0.76 -13.35
N PHE A 139 -6.46 0.32 -13.31
CA PHE A 139 -5.56 0.27 -14.46
C PHE A 139 -5.30 -1.16 -14.94
N LEU A 140 -6.06 -2.15 -14.47
CA LEU A 140 -6.12 -3.46 -15.10
C LEU A 140 -6.68 -3.33 -16.51
N LEU A 141 -6.20 -4.17 -17.42
CA LEU A 141 -6.81 -4.30 -18.73
C LEU A 141 -8.25 -4.85 -18.57
N PRO A 142 -9.22 -4.39 -19.37
CA PRO A 142 -10.58 -4.93 -19.35
C PRO A 142 -10.60 -6.45 -19.56
N MET A 143 -11.61 -7.14 -19.01
CA MET A 143 -11.70 -8.61 -19.07
C MET A 143 -11.63 -9.14 -20.50
N LYS A 144 -12.32 -8.47 -21.44
CA LYS A 144 -12.28 -8.82 -22.87
C LYS A 144 -10.84 -8.86 -23.40
N GLU A 145 -10.05 -7.83 -23.12
CA GLU A 145 -8.65 -7.75 -23.53
C GLU A 145 -7.79 -8.83 -22.86
N LEU A 146 -8.02 -9.10 -21.57
CA LEU A 146 -7.33 -10.17 -20.85
C LEU A 146 -7.65 -11.55 -21.42
N GLN A 147 -8.89 -11.80 -21.86
CA GLN A 147 -9.29 -13.05 -22.50
C GLN A 147 -8.63 -13.22 -23.87
N GLU A 148 -8.69 -12.18 -24.71
CA GLU A 148 -8.06 -12.18 -26.05
C GLU A 148 -6.55 -12.43 -25.99
N ARG A 149 -5.89 -11.98 -24.92
CA ARG A 149 -4.45 -12.17 -24.69
C ARG A 149 -4.10 -13.43 -23.88
N GLY A 150 -5.07 -14.22 -23.42
CA GLY A 150 -4.83 -15.39 -22.57
C GLY A 150 -4.28 -15.05 -21.17
N LEU A 151 -4.54 -13.84 -20.66
CA LEU A 151 -4.01 -13.30 -19.40
C LEU A 151 -4.99 -13.39 -18.23
N MET A 152 -6.13 -14.07 -18.37
CA MET A 152 -7.13 -14.17 -17.30
C MET A 152 -6.58 -14.81 -16.02
N SER A 153 -5.73 -15.84 -16.13
CA SER A 153 -5.03 -16.47 -15.00
C SER A 153 -3.83 -15.65 -14.50
N ARG A 154 -3.49 -14.55 -15.17
CA ARG A 154 -2.38 -13.64 -14.85
C ARG A 154 -2.91 -12.28 -14.37
N LYS A 155 -4.18 -12.17 -13.98
CA LYS A 155 -4.73 -10.93 -13.44
C LYS A 155 -4.03 -10.54 -12.14
N GLY A 156 -3.47 -9.33 -12.10
CA GLY A 156 -2.63 -8.84 -11.01
C GLY A 156 -1.11 -8.95 -11.28
N PHE A 157 -0.68 -9.67 -12.32
CA PHE A 157 0.71 -9.67 -12.79
C PHE A 157 1.02 -8.41 -13.61
N PRO A 158 2.29 -8.01 -13.79
CA PRO A 158 2.67 -6.77 -14.46
C PRO A 158 2.02 -6.55 -15.83
N GLU A 159 1.88 -7.61 -16.64
CA GLU A 159 1.31 -7.57 -17.99
C GLU A 159 -0.21 -7.43 -18.04
N SER A 160 -0.90 -7.62 -16.91
CA SER A 160 -2.35 -7.45 -16.82
C SER A 160 -2.78 -5.99 -16.60
N TYR A 161 -1.82 -5.05 -16.47
CA TYR A 161 -2.08 -3.63 -16.26
C TYR A 161 -1.70 -2.78 -17.48
N ASP A 162 -2.48 -1.72 -17.72
CA ASP A 162 -2.01 -0.56 -18.48
C ASP A 162 -1.09 0.29 -17.62
N ARG A 163 0.18 -0.13 -17.53
CA ARG A 163 1.22 0.56 -16.76
C ARG A 163 1.52 1.95 -17.31
N ARG A 164 1.31 2.19 -18.61
CA ARG A 164 1.54 3.51 -19.22
C ARG A 164 0.48 4.50 -18.75
N ALA A 165 -0.79 4.09 -18.76
CA ALA A 165 -1.88 4.90 -18.22
C ALA A 165 -1.69 5.20 -16.73
N LEU A 166 -1.29 4.19 -15.93
CA LEU A 166 -1.03 4.38 -14.50
C LEU A 166 0.13 5.36 -14.24
N THR A 167 1.27 5.19 -14.91
CA THR A 167 2.40 6.12 -14.76
C THR A 167 2.03 7.53 -15.22
N ARG A 168 1.30 7.67 -16.33
CA ARG A 168 0.81 8.98 -16.81
C ARG A 168 -0.13 9.64 -15.82
N PHE A 169 -1.04 8.88 -15.20
CA PHE A 169 -1.97 9.39 -14.20
C PHE A 169 -1.23 10.04 -13.02
N VAL A 170 -0.24 9.35 -12.44
CA VAL A 170 0.53 9.91 -11.31
C VAL A 170 1.44 11.05 -11.76
N ALA A 171 2.04 10.96 -12.95
CA ALA A 171 2.84 12.03 -13.52
C ALA A 171 2.02 13.32 -13.74
N ASP A 172 0.79 13.20 -14.24
CA ASP A 172 -0.13 14.32 -14.46
C ASP A 172 -0.52 15.00 -13.14
N ILE A 173 -0.71 14.23 -12.07
CA ILE A 173 -0.94 14.76 -10.72
C ILE A 173 0.31 15.47 -10.19
N LYS A 174 1.48 14.86 -10.35
CA LYS A 174 2.77 15.46 -9.96
C LYS A 174 3.13 16.70 -10.77
N ALA A 175 2.62 16.83 -11.99
CA ALA A 175 2.73 18.03 -12.80
C ALA A 175 1.80 19.17 -12.31
N GLY A 176 0.92 18.90 -11.34
CA GLY A 176 0.04 19.90 -10.75
C GLY A 176 -1.19 20.23 -11.59
N LYS A 177 -1.63 19.31 -12.47
CA LYS A 177 -2.92 19.46 -13.18
C LYS A 177 -4.07 19.59 -12.19
N ASP A 178 -5.04 20.44 -12.51
CA ASP A 178 -6.17 20.71 -11.62
C ASP A 178 -7.12 19.52 -11.49
N GLU A 179 -7.25 18.73 -12.56
CA GLU A 179 -8.11 17.54 -12.60
C GLU A 179 -7.45 16.41 -13.40
N VAL A 180 -7.45 15.20 -12.84
CA VAL A 180 -6.95 13.99 -13.49
C VAL A 180 -7.92 12.83 -13.22
N THR A 181 -8.28 12.07 -14.25
CA THR A 181 -9.24 10.96 -14.12
C THR A 181 -8.57 9.58 -14.22
N ALA A 182 -9.08 8.60 -13.48
CA ALA A 182 -8.71 7.19 -13.56
C ALA A 182 -9.94 6.31 -13.86
N PRO A 183 -9.79 5.15 -14.53
CA PRO A 183 -10.88 4.20 -14.65
C PRO A 183 -11.24 3.58 -13.29
N VAL A 184 -12.51 3.19 -13.13
CA VAL A 184 -12.98 2.52 -11.91
C VAL A 184 -13.01 1.01 -12.12
N TYR A 185 -12.47 0.27 -11.16
CA TYR A 185 -12.55 -1.19 -11.11
C TYR A 185 -13.59 -1.64 -10.07
N SER A 186 -14.42 -2.61 -10.43
CA SER A 186 -15.40 -3.18 -9.50
C SER A 186 -15.07 -4.63 -9.18
N HIS A 187 -14.87 -4.90 -7.88
CA HIS A 187 -14.68 -6.28 -7.40
C HIS A 187 -15.95 -7.13 -7.48
N LEU A 188 -17.14 -6.50 -7.63
CA LEU A 188 -18.42 -7.20 -7.78
C LEU A 188 -18.49 -7.90 -9.14
N ILE A 189 -18.35 -7.11 -10.22
CA ILE A 189 -18.38 -7.65 -11.60
C ILE A 189 -17.01 -8.18 -12.04
N TYR A 190 -15.97 -7.96 -11.23
CA TYR A 190 -14.59 -8.36 -11.48
C TYR A 190 -14.01 -7.79 -12.79
N ASP A 191 -14.33 -6.53 -13.12
CA ASP A 191 -13.86 -5.83 -14.32
C ASP A 191 -13.85 -4.30 -14.15
N ILE A 192 -13.31 -3.59 -15.13
CA ILE A 192 -13.43 -2.14 -15.28
C ILE A 192 -14.89 -1.79 -15.54
N VAL A 193 -15.41 -0.78 -14.84
CA VAL A 193 -16.80 -0.33 -15.02
C VAL A 193 -16.87 0.59 -16.25
N PRO A 194 -17.63 0.22 -17.30
CA PRO A 194 -17.70 1.04 -18.52
C PRO A 194 -18.25 2.44 -18.23
N GLY A 195 -17.56 3.47 -18.72
CA GLY A 195 -17.98 4.87 -18.60
C GLY A 195 -17.73 5.52 -17.23
N GLU A 196 -17.50 4.74 -16.17
CA GLU A 196 -17.24 5.28 -14.83
C GLU A 196 -15.78 5.71 -14.68
N ARG A 197 -15.57 6.92 -14.14
CA ARG A 197 -14.23 7.45 -13.88
C ARG A 197 -14.16 8.07 -12.49
N LEU A 198 -13.08 7.76 -11.78
CA LEU A 198 -12.68 8.48 -10.59
C LEU A 198 -12.00 9.79 -11.01
N THR A 199 -12.41 10.90 -10.43
CA THR A 199 -11.84 12.23 -10.72
C THR A 199 -11.08 12.73 -9.50
N VAL A 200 -9.78 12.93 -9.66
CA VAL A 200 -8.89 13.47 -8.62
C VAL A 200 -8.69 14.96 -8.86
N ARG A 201 -9.04 15.78 -7.86
CA ARG A 201 -9.05 17.25 -7.96
C ARG A 201 -7.95 17.86 -7.09
N ARG A 202 -6.70 17.78 -7.60
CA ARG A 202 -5.49 18.38 -7.01
C ARG A 202 -5.45 18.27 -5.47
N PRO A 203 -5.27 17.05 -4.93
CA PRO A 203 -5.20 16.85 -3.49
C PRO A 203 -3.90 17.39 -2.90
N ASP A 204 -3.85 17.58 -1.58
CA ASP A 204 -2.61 17.84 -0.87
C ASP A 204 -1.77 16.57 -0.80
N ILE A 205 -2.44 15.43 -0.57
CA ILE A 205 -1.83 14.09 -0.54
C ILE A 205 -2.62 13.12 -1.43
N LEU A 206 -1.91 12.36 -2.27
CA LEU A 206 -2.45 11.23 -3.01
C LEU A 206 -1.89 9.91 -2.46
N ILE A 207 -2.76 9.00 -2.05
CA ILE A 207 -2.39 7.63 -1.69
C ILE A 207 -2.66 6.71 -2.88
N VAL A 208 -1.62 6.10 -3.43
CA VAL A 208 -1.71 5.13 -4.52
C VAL A 208 -1.46 3.74 -3.96
N GLU A 209 -2.49 2.90 -3.89
CA GLU A 209 -2.37 1.53 -3.40
C GLU A 209 -2.42 0.50 -4.52
N GLY A 210 -1.62 -0.56 -4.42
CA GLY A 210 -1.61 -1.60 -5.44
C GLY A 210 -0.52 -2.64 -5.28
N LEU A 211 -0.62 -3.74 -6.02
CA LEU A 211 0.41 -4.78 -6.02
C LEU A 211 1.69 -4.31 -6.73
N ASN A 212 1.53 -3.48 -7.75
CA ASN A 212 2.56 -3.10 -8.72
C ASN A 212 3.22 -1.75 -8.42
N VAL A 213 2.85 -1.07 -7.33
CA VAL A 213 3.23 0.34 -7.12
C VAL A 213 4.74 0.55 -6.92
N LEU A 214 5.45 -0.46 -6.41
CA LEU A 214 6.91 -0.45 -6.24
C LEU A 214 7.64 -1.27 -7.30
N GLN A 215 6.98 -1.72 -8.37
CA GLN A 215 7.67 -2.44 -9.45
C GLN A 215 8.65 -1.50 -10.18
N PRO A 216 9.83 -2.01 -10.58
CA PRO A 216 10.74 -1.23 -11.41
C PRO A 216 10.09 -0.93 -12.76
N ALA A 217 10.56 0.13 -13.42
CA ALA A 217 10.22 0.33 -14.82
C ALA A 217 10.69 -0.89 -15.62
N LEU A 218 9.81 -1.44 -16.47
CA LEU A 218 10.27 -2.44 -17.43
C LEU A 218 10.83 -1.71 -18.65
N PRO A 219 11.91 -2.24 -19.27
CA PRO A 219 12.40 -1.71 -20.52
C PRO A 219 11.29 -1.74 -21.58
N GLY A 220 11.24 -0.70 -22.41
CA GLY A 220 10.35 -0.69 -23.57
C GLY A 220 10.78 -1.72 -24.62
N LYS A 221 9.94 -1.92 -25.64
CA LYS A 221 10.28 -2.75 -26.82
C LYS A 221 11.53 -2.24 -27.56
N ASP A 222 11.85 -0.96 -27.37
CA ASP A 222 13.04 -0.26 -27.84
C ASP A 222 14.27 -0.46 -26.95
N GLY A 223 14.19 -1.30 -25.91
CA GLY A 223 15.28 -1.56 -24.96
C GLY A 223 15.53 -0.43 -23.95
N ARG A 224 14.81 0.69 -24.07
CA ARG A 224 15.01 1.87 -23.23
C ARG A 224 14.25 1.76 -21.91
N THR A 225 14.95 2.01 -20.81
CA THR A 225 14.34 2.15 -19.48
C THR A 225 13.43 3.38 -19.46
N ARG A 226 12.23 3.22 -18.88
CA ARG A 226 11.27 4.33 -18.69
C ARG A 226 11.25 4.74 -17.23
N VAL A 227 10.56 5.84 -16.93
CA VAL A 227 10.26 6.22 -15.54
C VAL A 227 9.25 5.24 -14.97
N GLY A 228 9.54 4.69 -13.79
CA GLY A 228 8.67 3.80 -13.05
C GLY A 228 7.65 4.58 -12.23
N LEU A 229 6.59 3.91 -11.77
CA LEU A 229 5.57 4.56 -10.94
C LEU A 229 6.17 5.10 -9.63
N ALA A 230 7.04 4.30 -9.01
CA ALA A 230 7.66 4.61 -7.73
C ALA A 230 8.58 5.84 -7.77
N ASP A 231 9.03 6.26 -8.96
CA ASP A 231 9.89 7.45 -9.11
C ASP A 231 9.10 8.76 -8.88
N TYR A 232 7.77 8.69 -8.86
CA TYR A 232 6.89 9.81 -8.51
C TYR A 232 6.45 9.81 -7.04
N PHE A 233 6.88 8.85 -6.23
CA PHE A 233 6.48 8.77 -4.82
C PHE A 233 7.45 9.54 -3.94
N ASP A 234 6.91 10.33 -3.01
CA ASP A 234 7.72 10.99 -1.98
C ASP A 234 7.89 10.07 -0.76
N PHE A 235 6.94 9.15 -0.55
CA PHE A 235 7.01 8.13 0.49
C PHE A 235 6.38 6.82 0.01
N SER A 236 6.89 5.69 0.50
CA SER A 236 6.28 4.40 0.22
C SER A 236 6.23 3.49 1.43
N VAL A 237 5.09 2.80 1.58
CA VAL A 237 4.81 1.81 2.61
C VAL A 237 4.67 0.44 1.94
N TYR A 238 5.42 -0.55 2.40
CA TYR A 238 5.22 -1.95 2.00
C TYR A 238 4.65 -2.73 3.18
N VAL A 239 3.45 -3.28 3.03
CA VAL A 239 2.81 -4.14 4.03
C VAL A 239 3.28 -5.57 3.81
N ASP A 240 4.09 -6.08 4.74
CA ASP A 240 4.72 -7.40 4.72
C ASP A 240 4.05 -8.37 5.70
N ALA A 241 4.03 -9.65 5.34
CA ALA A 241 3.65 -10.76 6.19
C ALA A 241 4.20 -12.06 5.60
N ARG A 242 4.22 -13.14 6.38
CA ARG A 242 4.65 -14.43 5.84
C ARG A 242 3.63 -14.95 4.83
N PRO A 243 4.05 -15.61 3.73
CA PRO A 243 3.12 -16.14 2.72
C PRO A 243 2.02 -17.04 3.32
N GLU A 244 2.34 -17.81 4.36
CA GLU A 244 1.41 -18.73 5.03
C GLU A 244 0.31 -17.96 5.78
N ASP A 245 0.66 -16.84 6.42
CA ASP A 245 -0.30 -15.98 7.11
C ASP A 245 -1.23 -15.30 6.07
N ILE A 246 -0.66 -14.83 4.95
CA ILE A 246 -1.43 -14.20 3.87
C ILE A 246 -2.39 -15.20 3.21
N GLU A 247 -1.96 -16.46 3.04
CA GLU A 247 -2.83 -17.54 2.56
C GLU A 247 -4.04 -17.72 3.47
N ALA A 248 -3.83 -17.82 4.77
CA ALA A 248 -4.91 -17.95 5.75
C ALA A 248 -5.88 -16.76 5.68
N TRP A 249 -5.36 -15.53 5.57
CA TRP A 249 -6.19 -14.32 5.44
C TRP A 249 -6.97 -14.28 4.13
N TYR A 250 -6.34 -14.68 3.03
CA TYR A 250 -6.98 -14.78 1.73
C TYR A 250 -8.16 -15.76 1.77
N LEU A 251 -7.96 -16.96 2.33
CA LEU A 251 -9.00 -17.98 2.46
C LEU A 251 -10.13 -17.54 3.41
N ASN A 252 -9.80 -16.92 4.54
CA ASN A 252 -10.80 -16.39 5.46
C ASN A 252 -11.62 -15.27 4.81
N ARG A 253 -10.97 -14.38 4.05
CA ARG A 253 -11.67 -13.35 3.28
C ARG A 253 -12.57 -13.97 2.21
N PHE A 254 -12.10 -15.00 1.51
CA PHE A 254 -12.89 -15.71 0.51
C PHE A 254 -14.15 -16.33 1.14
N ARG A 255 -14.03 -16.98 2.30
CA ARG A 255 -15.17 -17.51 3.06
C ARG A 255 -16.18 -16.41 3.41
N LYS A 256 -15.72 -15.28 3.95
CA LYS A 256 -16.59 -14.13 4.29
C LYS A 256 -17.31 -13.58 3.05
N LEU A 257 -16.60 -13.42 1.93
CA LEU A 257 -17.20 -12.94 0.68
C LEU A 257 -18.22 -13.94 0.12
N ARG A 258 -17.95 -15.25 0.22
CA ARG A 258 -18.90 -16.32 -0.15
C ARG A 258 -20.21 -16.22 0.64
N ALA A 259 -20.13 -15.93 1.93
CA ALA A 259 -21.30 -15.75 2.80
C ALA A 259 -22.03 -14.40 2.58
N THR A 260 -21.42 -13.44 1.88
CA THR A 260 -21.93 -12.07 1.74
C THR A 260 -21.97 -11.63 0.27
N ALA A 261 -20.93 -10.93 -0.21
CA ALA A 261 -20.90 -10.29 -1.52
C ALA A 261 -21.12 -11.25 -2.71
N PHE A 262 -20.72 -12.53 -2.59
CA PHE A 262 -20.93 -13.51 -3.66
C PHE A 262 -22.39 -13.98 -3.78
N GLN A 263 -23.22 -13.74 -2.76
CA GLN A 263 -24.66 -14.03 -2.82
C GLN A 263 -25.40 -13.06 -3.75
N ASN A 264 -24.80 -11.91 -4.08
CA ASN A 264 -25.36 -10.99 -5.06
C ASN A 264 -25.37 -11.67 -6.46
N PRO A 265 -26.54 -11.76 -7.15
CA PRO A 265 -26.62 -12.36 -8.48
C PRO A 265 -25.76 -11.69 -9.55
N SER A 266 -25.42 -10.40 -9.37
CA SER A 266 -24.52 -9.66 -10.26
C SER A 266 -23.03 -9.89 -9.95
N SER A 267 -22.71 -10.70 -8.93
CA SER A 267 -21.33 -11.02 -8.58
C SER A 267 -20.73 -12.00 -9.59
N TYR A 268 -19.57 -11.67 -10.14
CA TYR A 268 -18.77 -12.59 -10.96
C TYR A 268 -18.44 -13.89 -10.21
N PHE A 269 -18.41 -13.84 -8.88
CA PHE A 269 -18.07 -14.95 -8.00
C PHE A 269 -19.29 -15.75 -7.51
N GLN A 270 -20.50 -15.45 -7.99
CA GLN A 270 -21.73 -16.15 -7.57
C GLN A 270 -21.63 -17.68 -7.76
N LYS A 271 -20.93 -18.15 -8.81
CA LYS A 271 -20.68 -19.59 -9.03
C LYS A 271 -20.07 -20.32 -7.82
N TYR A 272 -19.32 -19.64 -6.96
CA TYR A 272 -18.73 -20.26 -5.77
C TYR A 272 -19.71 -20.44 -4.60
N THR A 273 -20.91 -19.86 -4.68
CA THR A 273 -21.99 -20.13 -3.71
C THR A 273 -22.82 -21.36 -4.08
N GLN A 274 -22.73 -21.82 -5.33
CA GLN A 274 -23.47 -22.96 -5.89
C GLN A 274 -22.83 -24.32 -5.58
N VAL A 275 -21.60 -24.32 -5.06
CA VAL A 275 -20.87 -25.52 -4.63
C VAL A 275 -20.72 -25.54 -3.10
N SER A 276 -20.29 -26.68 -2.55
CA SER A 276 -20.02 -26.82 -1.12
C SER A 276 -18.93 -25.81 -0.67
N GLU A 277 -18.92 -25.45 0.61
CA GLU A 277 -17.87 -24.54 1.11
C GLU A 277 -16.48 -25.15 0.94
N GLU A 278 -16.35 -26.46 1.15
CA GLU A 278 -15.09 -27.19 1.00
C GLU A 278 -14.58 -27.08 -0.44
N GLU A 279 -15.43 -27.36 -1.43
CA GLU A 279 -15.07 -27.26 -2.84
C GLU A 279 -14.71 -25.82 -3.23
N ALA A 280 -15.48 -24.83 -2.77
CA ALA A 280 -15.18 -23.42 -2.99
C ALA A 280 -13.81 -23.01 -2.41
N LEU A 281 -13.46 -23.51 -1.23
CA LEU A 281 -12.18 -23.25 -0.58
C LEU A 281 -11.02 -23.98 -1.26
N ASP A 282 -11.23 -25.15 -1.86
CA ASP A 282 -10.24 -25.83 -2.68
C ASP A 282 -9.91 -25.06 -3.96
N TYR A 283 -10.93 -24.50 -4.63
CA TYR A 283 -10.70 -23.55 -5.73
C TYR A 283 -9.90 -22.32 -5.26
N ALA A 284 -10.28 -21.74 -4.11
CA ALA A 284 -9.57 -20.58 -3.57
C ALA A 284 -8.10 -20.91 -3.23
N ARG A 285 -7.82 -22.05 -2.61
CA ARG A 285 -6.46 -22.54 -2.33
C ARG A 285 -5.65 -22.73 -3.61
N THR A 286 -6.26 -23.30 -4.63
CA THR A 286 -5.64 -23.49 -5.94
C THR A 286 -5.26 -22.13 -6.55
N MET A 287 -6.20 -21.19 -6.61
CA MET A 287 -5.95 -19.82 -7.10
C MET A 287 -4.88 -19.08 -6.30
N TRP A 288 -4.85 -19.25 -4.98
CA TRP A 288 -3.77 -18.70 -4.16
C TRP A 288 -2.41 -19.28 -4.58
N ARG A 289 -2.29 -20.61 -4.66
CA ARG A 289 -1.03 -21.29 -4.95
C ARG A 289 -0.51 -21.01 -6.35
N THR A 290 -1.37 -20.97 -7.36
CA THR A 290 -0.96 -20.87 -8.77
C THR A 290 -0.92 -19.44 -9.31
N VAL A 291 -1.65 -18.50 -8.70
CA VAL A 291 -1.73 -17.11 -9.17
C VAL A 291 -1.16 -16.14 -8.13
N ASN A 292 -1.79 -16.04 -6.96
CA ASN A 292 -1.46 -14.96 -6.01
C ASN A 292 -0.08 -15.15 -5.35
N LYS A 293 0.26 -16.38 -4.94
CA LYS A 293 1.55 -16.71 -4.31
C LYS A 293 2.69 -16.58 -5.31
N VAL A 294 2.50 -17.05 -6.54
CA VAL A 294 3.48 -16.88 -7.63
C VAL A 294 3.72 -15.39 -7.88
N ASN A 295 2.66 -14.60 -8.04
CA ASN A 295 2.79 -13.16 -8.23
C ASN A 295 3.47 -12.46 -7.05
N LEU A 296 3.15 -12.87 -5.82
CA LEU A 296 3.81 -12.36 -4.61
C LEU A 296 5.31 -12.60 -4.68
N LEU A 297 5.74 -13.83 -4.91
CA LEU A 297 7.15 -14.21 -4.87
C LEU A 297 7.95 -13.60 -6.02
N GLU A 298 7.36 -13.55 -7.22
CA GLU A 298 8.06 -13.09 -8.43
C GLU A 298 8.03 -11.57 -8.61
N ASN A 299 6.92 -10.91 -8.27
CA ASN A 299 6.68 -9.53 -8.72
C ASN A 299 6.42 -8.53 -7.59
N VAL A 300 6.03 -8.97 -6.39
CA VAL A 300 5.67 -8.08 -5.27
C VAL A 300 6.75 -8.08 -4.19
N ALA A 301 7.09 -9.23 -3.62
CA ALA A 301 8.08 -9.37 -2.55
C ALA A 301 9.47 -8.84 -2.91
N PRO A 302 9.98 -9.00 -4.16
CA PRO A 302 11.27 -8.42 -4.54
C PRO A 302 11.31 -6.89 -4.47
N THR A 303 10.14 -6.23 -4.52
CA THR A 303 10.04 -4.76 -4.43
C THR A 303 10.09 -4.23 -2.99
N ARG A 304 10.01 -5.09 -1.97
CA ARG A 304 10.03 -4.69 -0.55
C ARG A 304 11.23 -3.81 -0.20
N GLY A 305 12.40 -4.15 -0.75
CA GLY A 305 13.64 -3.39 -0.53
C GLY A 305 13.66 -1.99 -1.16
N ARG A 306 12.62 -1.59 -1.91
CA ARG A 306 12.44 -0.24 -2.47
C ARG A 306 11.58 0.67 -1.60
N ALA A 307 10.91 0.12 -0.58
CA ALA A 307 10.03 0.90 0.28
C ALA A 307 10.80 1.86 1.19
N THR A 308 10.18 2.99 1.54
CA THR A 308 10.65 3.88 2.59
C THR A 308 10.36 3.29 3.97
N LEU A 309 9.18 2.69 4.15
CA LEU A 309 8.76 2.00 5.36
C LEU A 309 8.26 0.60 5.04
N VAL A 310 8.78 -0.41 5.73
CA VAL A 310 8.22 -1.77 5.73
C VAL A 310 7.44 -1.98 7.02
N VAL A 311 6.17 -2.36 6.91
CA VAL A 311 5.28 -2.67 8.03
C VAL A 311 5.05 -4.18 8.06
N ARG A 312 5.63 -4.89 9.02
CA ARG A 312 5.56 -6.35 9.09
C ARG A 312 4.51 -6.82 10.08
N LYS A 313 3.53 -7.57 9.58
CA LYS A 313 2.43 -8.16 10.36
C LYS A 313 2.73 -9.59 10.81
N GLY A 314 2.24 -9.94 11.99
CA GLY A 314 2.10 -11.31 12.49
C GLY A 314 0.80 -11.96 12.02
N PRO A 315 0.55 -13.25 12.37
CA PRO A 315 -0.59 -14.05 11.92
C PRO A 315 -1.98 -13.49 12.29
N ASP A 316 -2.04 -12.67 13.33
CA ASP A 316 -3.24 -12.00 13.86
C ASP A 316 -3.48 -10.61 13.24
N HIS A 317 -2.81 -10.30 12.12
CA HIS A 317 -2.76 -8.99 11.47
C HIS A 317 -2.08 -7.87 12.27
N LYS A 318 -1.64 -8.11 13.51
CA LYS A 318 -0.96 -7.12 14.32
C LYS A 318 0.44 -6.86 13.78
N VAL A 319 0.82 -5.59 13.70
CA VAL A 319 2.17 -5.18 13.34
C VAL A 319 3.14 -5.56 14.46
N GLN A 320 4.21 -6.25 14.09
CA GLN A 320 5.24 -6.75 15.00
C GLN A 320 6.55 -5.97 14.87
N ARG A 321 6.86 -5.47 13.67
CA ARG A 321 8.11 -4.75 13.39
C ARG A 321 7.88 -3.72 12.29
N LEU A 322 8.60 -2.61 12.39
CA LEU A 322 8.68 -1.61 11.35
C LEU A 322 10.14 -1.37 10.98
N SER A 323 10.41 -1.23 9.68
CA SER A 323 11.75 -0.92 9.17
C SER A 323 11.68 0.37 8.35
N LEU A 324 12.20 1.46 8.90
CA LEU A 324 12.22 2.78 8.26
C LEU A 324 13.58 3.03 7.59
N ARG A 325 13.58 3.37 6.31
CA ARG A 325 14.80 3.69 5.58
C ARG A 325 15.49 4.93 6.16
N LYS A 326 16.80 4.85 6.36
CA LYS A 326 17.63 5.98 6.77
C LYS A 326 17.70 7.03 5.63
N LEU A 327 17.78 8.30 6.00
CA LEU A 327 18.01 9.41 5.08
C LEU A 327 19.48 9.51 4.69
#